data_AF-A0A6P2RZR7-F1
#
_entry.id   AF-A0A6P2RZR7-F1
#
_cell.length_a   1.000
_cell.length_b   1.000
_cell.length_c   1.000
_cell.angle_alpha   90.00
_cell.angle_beta   90.00
_cell.angle_gamma   90.00
#
_symmetry.space_group_name_H-M   'P 1'
#
loop_
_entity.id
_entity.type
_entity.pdbx_description
1 polymer ?
#
loop_
_entity_poly.entity_id
_entity_poly.type
_entity_poly.pdbx_seq_one_letter_code
_entity_poly.pdbx_strand_id
1 'polypeptide(L)'
;MIKPDSLRRALVAAIPSLGTEPGALTVLVEQGSIATTGTLTPSFEYRYTAHVLATNFSGDTDPVFVAVVEWVRKNQPDLVTNPAARTSGIAFEVGVRDQAAVDLSIRLALTESVNVTTGPDGRHVITHVDDTQVDPANTLTWVALPQIR
;
A
#
# COMPACT_ATOMS: atom_id res chain seq x y z
N MET A 1 6.14 6.43 -5.22
CA MET A 1 5.17 5.64 -4.44
C MET A 1 5.10 6.24 -3.04
N ILE A 2 3.90 6.42 -2.50
CA ILE A 2 3.62 7.04 -1.20
C ILE A 2 3.22 5.97 -0.16
N LYS A 3 2.44 4.97 -0.58
CA LYS A 3 1.82 4.00 0.33
C LYS A 3 2.81 3.15 1.12
N PRO A 4 3.96 2.68 0.58
CA PRO A 4 4.89 1.82 1.35
C PRO A 4 5.47 2.53 2.58
N ASP A 5 5.87 3.80 2.43
CA ASP A 5 6.38 4.61 3.55
C ASP A 5 5.27 4.97 4.54
N SER A 6 4.07 5.33 4.04
CA SER A 6 2.90 5.58 4.88
C SER A 6 2.52 4.36 5.72
N LEU A 7 2.53 3.17 5.14
CA LEU A 7 2.28 1.89 5.82
C LEU A 7 3.32 1.65 6.91
N ARG A 8 4.61 1.80 6.58
CA ARG A 8 5.69 1.66 7.57
C ARG A 8 5.49 2.62 8.75
N ARG A 9 5.18 3.89 8.48
CA ARG A 9 4.93 4.89 9.54
C ARG A 9 3.71 4.54 10.39
N ALA A 10 2.63 4.06 9.80
CA ALA A 10 1.43 3.64 10.54
C ALA A 10 1.71 2.46 11.48
N LEU A 11 2.47 1.46 11.01
CA LEU A 11 2.86 0.32 11.83
C LEU A 11 3.76 0.73 13.00
N VAL A 12 4.75 1.59 12.77
CA VAL A 12 5.62 2.11 13.84
C VAL A 12 4.84 2.98 14.83
N ALA A 13 3.88 3.78 14.35
CA ALA A 13 3.06 4.62 15.22
C ALA A 13 2.16 3.77 16.15
N ALA A 14 1.57 2.70 15.62
CA ALA A 14 0.73 1.80 16.41
C ALA A 14 1.54 0.83 17.29
N ILE A 15 2.71 0.40 16.83
CA ILE A 15 3.59 -0.55 17.52
C ILE A 15 5.02 0.02 17.54
N PRO A 16 5.35 0.92 18.48
CA PRO A 16 6.66 1.59 18.54
C PRO A 16 7.86 0.65 18.59
N SER A 17 7.70 -0.56 19.14
CA SER A 17 8.76 -1.57 19.18
C SER A 17 9.26 -1.98 17.79
N LEU A 18 8.43 -1.91 16.74
CA LEU A 18 8.83 -2.19 15.36
C LEU A 18 9.81 -1.14 14.80
N GLY A 19 9.90 0.04 15.42
CA GLY A 19 10.79 1.12 14.99
C GLY A 19 12.10 1.23 15.78
N THR A 20 12.32 0.36 16.77
CA THR A 20 13.46 0.46 17.71
C THR A 20 14.79 0.07 17.06
N GLU A 21 14.82 -1.05 16.36
CA GLU A 21 16.02 -1.56 15.70
C GLU A 21 15.97 -1.33 14.18
N PRO A 22 17.01 -0.70 13.58
CA PRO A 22 17.10 -0.55 12.14
C PRO A 22 17.03 -1.92 11.43
N GLY A 23 16.05 -2.09 10.54
CA GLY A 23 15.85 -3.34 9.79
C GLY A 23 14.90 -4.35 10.44
N ALA A 24 14.46 -4.14 11.68
CA ALA A 24 13.45 -5.00 12.31
C ALA A 24 12.11 -4.95 11.57
N LEU A 25 11.78 -3.80 10.97
CA LEU A 25 10.63 -3.61 10.08
C LEU A 25 11.09 -3.12 8.71
N THR A 26 10.80 -3.90 7.68
CA THR A 26 11.06 -3.57 6.28
C THR A 26 9.77 -3.62 5.47
N VAL A 27 9.57 -2.68 4.56
CA VAL A 27 8.49 -2.72 3.57
C VAL A 27 9.11 -2.78 2.19
N LEU A 28 8.91 -3.90 1.50
CA LEU A 28 9.38 -4.14 0.14
C LEU A 28 8.22 -3.96 -0.85
N VAL A 29 8.56 -3.61 -2.09
CA VAL A 29 7.63 -3.59 -3.21
C VAL A 29 7.98 -4.76 -4.12
N GLU A 30 7.05 -5.68 -4.30
CA GLU A 30 7.22 -6.92 -5.06
C GLU A 30 6.13 -7.08 -6.12
N GLN A 31 6.35 -7.98 -7.08
CA GLN A 31 5.35 -8.36 -8.10
C GLN A 31 4.69 -7.16 -8.81
N GLY A 32 5.50 -6.13 -9.10
CA GLY A 32 5.03 -4.89 -9.69
C GLY A 32 4.62 -5.02 -11.15
N SER A 33 3.55 -4.31 -11.51
CA SER A 33 3.12 -4.05 -12.88
C SER A 33 2.56 -2.63 -12.99
N ILE A 34 2.42 -2.14 -14.23
CA ILE A 34 1.76 -0.87 -14.51
C ILE A 34 0.50 -1.11 -15.33
N ALA A 35 -0.56 -0.37 -15.01
CA ALA A 35 -1.77 -0.31 -15.81
C ALA A 35 -1.89 1.08 -16.45
N THR A 36 -2.25 1.11 -17.73
CA THR A 36 -2.47 2.34 -18.49
C THR A 36 -3.70 2.18 -19.35
N THR A 37 -4.38 3.29 -19.64
CA THR A 37 -5.64 3.34 -20.39
C THR A 37 -5.48 3.88 -21.81
N GLY A 38 -4.24 4.07 -22.29
CA GLY A 38 -3.98 4.57 -23.66
C GLY A 38 -4.52 5.98 -23.91
N THR A 39 -4.68 6.78 -22.85
CA THR A 39 -5.17 8.15 -22.93
C THR A 39 -4.10 9.10 -23.48
N LEU A 40 -4.48 10.36 -23.74
CA LEU A 40 -3.57 11.37 -24.32
C LEU A 40 -2.37 11.70 -23.43
N THR A 41 -2.45 11.41 -22.13
CA THR A 41 -1.34 11.58 -21.20
C THR A 41 -0.70 10.23 -20.88
N PRO A 42 0.61 10.17 -20.60
CA PRO A 42 1.27 8.94 -20.18
C PRO A 42 1.03 8.65 -18.68
N SER A 43 -0.16 8.96 -18.18
CA SER A 43 -0.56 8.62 -16.81
C SER A 43 -0.71 7.11 -16.67
N PHE A 44 -0.40 6.58 -15.49
CA PHE A 44 -0.47 5.15 -15.22
C PHE A 44 -0.81 4.87 -13.75
N GLU A 45 -1.14 3.62 -13.45
CA GLU A 45 -1.33 3.11 -12.09
C GLU A 45 -0.27 2.04 -11.80
N TYR A 46 0.45 2.16 -10.69
CA TYR A 46 1.23 1.06 -10.15
C TYR A 46 0.30 0.03 -9.53
N ARG A 47 0.56 -1.25 -9.79
CA ARG A 47 -0.06 -2.40 -9.13
C ARG A 47 1.04 -3.29 -8.59
N TYR A 48 1.04 -3.56 -7.29
CA TYR A 48 2.16 -4.26 -6.67
C TYR A 48 1.74 -4.92 -5.36
N THR A 49 2.61 -5.77 -4.85
CA THR A 49 2.51 -6.32 -3.50
C THR A 49 3.43 -5.55 -2.56
N ALA A 50 2.87 -4.86 -1.57
CA ALA A 50 3.65 -4.39 -0.44
C ALA A 50 3.91 -5.57 0.50
N HIS A 51 5.17 -5.91 0.69
CA HIS A 51 5.61 -7.00 1.53
C HIS A 51 6.26 -6.43 2.79
N VAL A 52 5.52 -6.47 3.89
CA VAL A 52 5.97 -6.06 5.21
C VAL A 52 6.64 -7.25 5.87
N LEU A 53 7.89 -7.06 6.27
CA LEU A 53 8.68 -8.02 7.02
C LEU A 53 8.97 -7.43 8.39
N ALA A 54 8.46 -8.07 9.44
CA ALA A 54 8.86 -7.80 10.82
C ALA A 54 9.64 -8.99 11.36
N THR A 55 10.91 -8.78 11.73
CA THR A 55 11.78 -9.85 12.21
C THR A 55 11.97 -9.76 13.72
N ASN A 56 12.08 -10.90 14.38
CA ASN A 56 12.30 -10.98 15.82
C ASN A 56 11.26 -10.22 16.66
N PHE A 57 10.00 -10.22 16.23
CA PHE A 57 8.93 -9.52 16.93
C PHE A 57 8.45 -10.35 18.13
N SER A 58 8.52 -9.76 19.33
CA SER A 58 8.20 -10.45 20.59
C SER A 58 6.92 -9.96 21.27
N GLY A 59 6.07 -9.23 20.54
CA GLY A 59 4.78 -8.74 21.03
C GLY A 59 3.60 -9.59 20.58
N ASP A 60 2.41 -9.20 21.03
CA ASP A 60 1.16 -9.71 20.46
C ASP A 60 1.05 -9.27 18.98
N THR A 61 0.71 -10.22 18.10
CA THR A 61 0.56 -9.98 16.67
C THR A 61 -0.76 -9.32 16.33
N ASP A 62 -1.79 -9.45 17.16
CA ASP A 62 -3.12 -8.91 16.90
C ASP A 62 -3.10 -7.38 16.72
N PRO A 63 -2.41 -6.59 17.57
CA PRO A 63 -2.22 -5.16 17.33
C PRO A 63 -1.58 -4.81 15.97
N VAL A 64 -0.66 -5.65 15.47
CA VAL A 64 -0.04 -5.44 14.15
C VAL A 64 -1.09 -5.58 13.05
N PHE A 65 -1.92 -6.63 13.11
CA PHE A 65 -2.97 -6.85 12.13
C PHE A 65 -4.08 -5.79 12.21
N VAL A 66 -4.44 -5.33 13.41
CA VAL A 66 -5.37 -4.20 13.58
C VAL A 66 -4.83 -2.95 12.89
N ALA A 67 -3.55 -2.59 13.11
CA ALA A 67 -2.92 -1.44 12.48
C ALA A 67 -2.88 -1.58 10.95
N VAL A 68 -2.61 -2.78 10.42
CA VAL A 68 -2.70 -3.07 8.97
C VAL A 68 -4.11 -2.81 8.46
N VAL A 69 -5.14 -3.34 9.13
CA VAL A 69 -6.54 -3.19 8.70
C VAL A 69 -6.97 -1.73 8.74
N GLU A 70 -6.63 -0.98 9.79
CA GLU A 70 -6.93 0.45 9.88
C GLU A 70 -6.27 1.24 8.76
N TRP A 71 -5.00 0.96 8.48
CA TRP A 71 -4.29 1.58 7.37
C TRP A 71 -4.92 1.21 6.02
N VAL A 72 -5.24 -0.06 5.79
CA VAL A 72 -5.86 -0.53 4.55
C VAL A 72 -7.23 0.12 4.34
N ARG A 73 -8.06 0.22 5.38
CA ARG A 73 -9.38 0.89 5.30
C ARG A 73 -9.29 2.32 4.78
N LYS A 74 -8.20 3.02 5.11
CA LYS A 74 -7.96 4.40 4.68
C LYS A 74 -7.30 4.48 3.29
N ASN A 75 -6.32 3.62 3.02
CA ASN A 75 -5.42 3.79 1.88
C ASN A 75 -5.70 2.83 0.70
N GLN A 76 -6.40 1.71 0.94
CA GLN A 76 -6.74 0.71 -0.08
C GLN A 76 -8.07 0.02 0.29
N PRO A 77 -9.19 0.77 0.36
CA PRO A 77 -10.45 0.28 0.92
C PRO A 77 -11.09 -0.87 0.14
N ASP A 78 -10.75 -1.06 -1.14
CA ASP A 78 -11.19 -2.21 -1.95
C ASP A 78 -10.75 -3.54 -1.33
N LEU A 79 -9.59 -3.60 -0.67
CA LEU A 79 -9.13 -4.81 0.02
C LEU A 79 -10.03 -5.25 1.18
N VAL A 80 -10.91 -4.39 1.68
CA VAL A 80 -11.89 -4.72 2.74
C VAL A 80 -13.34 -4.59 2.28
N THR A 81 -13.62 -3.92 1.17
CA THR A 81 -14.98 -3.70 0.66
C THR A 81 -15.34 -4.62 -0.52
N ASN A 82 -14.38 -4.99 -1.37
CA ASN A 82 -14.60 -5.87 -2.52
C ASN A 82 -14.41 -7.35 -2.13
N PRO A 83 -15.41 -8.24 -2.31
CA PRO A 83 -15.30 -9.67 -1.97
C PRO A 83 -14.13 -10.41 -2.64
N ALA A 84 -13.85 -10.11 -3.91
CA ALA A 84 -12.76 -10.73 -4.65
C ALA A 84 -11.39 -10.31 -4.10
N ALA A 85 -11.21 -9.00 -3.88
CA ALA A 85 -9.97 -8.47 -3.29
C ALA A 85 -9.76 -8.94 -1.85
N ARG A 86 -10.82 -8.98 -1.03
CA ARG A 86 -10.78 -9.49 0.36
C ARG A 86 -10.27 -10.91 0.51
N THR A 87 -10.41 -11.74 -0.52
CA THR A 87 -10.08 -13.16 -0.43
C THR A 87 -8.58 -13.40 -0.26
N SER A 88 -7.74 -12.52 -0.82
CA SER A 88 -6.27 -12.73 -0.84
C SER A 88 -5.45 -11.45 -0.81
N GLY A 89 -6.07 -10.27 -0.83
CA GLY A 89 -5.36 -9.00 -0.92
C GLY A 89 -4.68 -8.57 0.38
N ILE A 90 -4.98 -9.22 1.51
CA ILE A 90 -4.22 -9.16 2.76
C ILE A 90 -3.88 -10.60 3.13
N ALA A 91 -2.63 -11.00 2.93
CA ALA A 91 -2.13 -12.33 3.27
C ALA A 91 -0.99 -12.22 4.27
N PHE A 92 -0.77 -13.25 5.08
CA PHE A 92 0.33 -13.27 6.02
C PHE A 92 0.89 -14.67 6.23
N GLU A 93 2.16 -14.72 6.61
CA GLU A 93 2.81 -15.90 7.17
C GLU A 93 3.46 -15.54 8.51
N VAL A 94 3.44 -16.48 9.45
CA VAL A 94 4.11 -16.35 10.75
C VAL A 94 5.12 -17.48 10.89
N GLY A 95 6.39 -17.11 10.99
CA GLY A 95 7.46 -18.02 11.37
C GLY A 95 7.68 -17.97 12.87
N VAL A 96 7.38 -19.06 13.59
CA VAL A 96 7.70 -19.15 15.02
C VAL A 96 9.20 -19.42 15.14
N ARG A 97 9.94 -18.55 15.85
CA ARG A 97 11.39 -18.71 16.04
C ARG A 97 11.72 -19.43 17.34
N ASP A 98 11.23 -18.92 18.47
CA ASP A 98 11.35 -19.51 19.79
C ASP A 98 10.08 -19.26 20.63
N GLN A 99 10.11 -19.48 21.95
CA GLN A 99 8.91 -19.29 22.80
C GLN A 99 8.47 -17.82 22.97
N ALA A 100 9.25 -16.84 22.50
CA ALA A 100 8.99 -15.43 22.75
C ALA A 100 9.04 -14.54 21.50
N ALA A 101 9.49 -15.03 20.33
CA ALA A 101 9.60 -14.23 19.12
C ALA A 101 9.07 -14.93 17.86
N VAL A 102 8.50 -14.11 16.97
CA VAL A 102 8.01 -14.50 15.65
C VAL A 102 8.62 -13.62 14.55
N ASP A 103 8.71 -14.17 13.35
CA ASP A 103 8.88 -13.41 12.12
C ASP A 103 7.52 -13.29 11.43
N LEU A 104 7.10 -12.06 11.12
CA LEU A 104 5.87 -11.76 10.40
C LEU A 104 6.20 -11.36 8.96
N SER A 105 5.54 -12.04 8.03
CA SER A 105 5.45 -11.67 6.62
C SER A 105 4.01 -11.27 6.35
N ILE A 106 3.77 -10.04 5.88
CA ILE A 106 2.43 -9.56 5.52
C ILE A 106 2.49 -9.01 4.11
N ARG A 107 1.57 -9.45 3.25
CA ARG A 107 1.48 -9.09 1.84
C ARG A 107 0.18 -8.37 1.57
N LEU A 108 0.28 -7.16 1.03
CA LEU A 108 -0.86 -6.33 0.66
C LEU A 108 -0.86 -6.08 -0.84
N ALA A 109 -1.96 -6.36 -1.54
CA ALA A 109 -2.13 -5.99 -2.94
C ALA A 109 -2.54 -4.52 -3.05
N LEU A 110 -1.63 -3.65 -3.49
CA LEU A 110 -1.81 -2.20 -3.50
C LEU A 110 -1.85 -1.63 -4.92
N THR A 111 -2.57 -0.52 -5.06
CA THR A 111 -2.56 0.30 -6.27
C THR A 111 -2.15 1.74 -5.93
N GLU A 112 -1.48 2.43 -6.85
CA GLU A 112 -1.18 3.87 -6.73
C GLU A 112 -1.22 4.56 -8.08
N SER A 113 -2.04 5.60 -8.22
CA SER A 113 -2.15 6.37 -9.46
C SER A 113 -1.02 7.41 -9.59
N VAL A 114 -0.49 7.54 -10.80
CA VAL A 114 0.48 8.57 -11.20
C VAL A 114 -0.13 9.39 -12.32
N ASN A 115 -0.30 10.68 -12.05
CA ASN A 115 -0.73 11.64 -13.05
C ASN A 115 0.52 12.23 -13.72
N VAL A 116 0.53 12.21 -15.06
CA VAL A 116 1.56 12.87 -15.84
C VAL A 116 0.91 13.95 -16.70
N THR A 117 1.36 15.19 -16.54
CA THR A 117 1.01 16.31 -17.42
C THR A 117 2.24 16.80 -18.17
N THR A 118 2.04 17.62 -19.20
CA THR A 118 3.13 18.25 -19.95
C THR A 118 3.17 19.73 -19.60
N GLY A 119 4.31 20.20 -19.09
CA GLY A 119 4.54 21.59 -18.76
C GLY A 119 4.74 22.47 -20.00
N PRO A 120 4.79 23.81 -19.84
CA PRO A 120 4.99 24.75 -20.94
C PRO A 120 6.32 24.57 -21.69
N ASP A 121 7.32 23.95 -21.06
CA ASP A 121 8.62 23.62 -21.62
C ASP A 121 8.67 22.27 -22.34
N GLY A 122 7.52 21.59 -22.46
CA GLY A 122 7.41 20.27 -23.07
C GLY A 122 7.86 19.11 -22.17
N ARG A 123 8.28 19.37 -20.91
CA ARG A 123 8.67 18.31 -19.97
C ARG A 123 7.48 17.71 -19.24
N HIS A 124 7.63 16.47 -18.82
CA HIS A 124 6.63 15.82 -17.97
C HIS A 124 6.69 16.34 -16.54
N VAL A 125 5.53 16.73 -16.02
CA VAL A 125 5.29 16.97 -14.60
C VAL A 125 4.59 15.74 -14.05
N ILE A 126 5.25 15.04 -13.13
CA ILE A 126 4.82 13.74 -12.60
C ILE A 126 4.37 13.94 -11.16
N THR A 127 3.11 13.59 -10.87
CA THR A 127 2.52 13.72 -9.54
C THR A 127 1.95 12.38 -9.11
N HIS A 128 2.38 11.90 -7.93
CA HIS A 128 1.70 10.78 -7.27
C HIS A 128 0.36 11.26 -6.73
N VAL A 129 -0.72 10.61 -7.14
CA VAL A 129 -2.07 10.93 -6.65
C VAL A 129 -2.23 10.29 -5.28
N ASP A 130 -2.54 11.12 -4.28
CA ASP A 130 -3.02 10.64 -2.98
C ASP A 130 -4.49 10.24 -3.14
N ASP A 131 -4.74 8.95 -3.23
CA ASP A 131 -6.05 8.33 -3.38
C ASP A 131 -6.66 7.89 -2.03
N THR A 132 -6.01 8.26 -0.91
CA THR A 132 -6.41 7.88 0.46
C THR A 132 -7.57 8.72 0.98
N GLN A 133 -7.90 9.82 0.30
CA GLN A 133 -9.09 10.59 0.56
C GLN A 133 -10.17 10.15 -0.43
N VAL A 134 -11.27 9.60 0.07
CA VAL A 134 -12.51 9.57 -0.74
C VAL A 134 -12.87 11.04 -0.94
N ASP A 135 -12.61 11.56 -2.13
CA ASP A 135 -13.07 12.91 -2.45
C ASP A 135 -14.60 12.92 -2.35
N PRO A 136 -15.21 13.68 -1.42
CA PRO A 136 -16.65 13.76 -1.32
C PRO A 136 -17.31 14.30 -2.59
N ALA A 137 -16.54 14.97 -3.46
CA ALA A 137 -16.97 15.43 -4.78
C ALA A 137 -16.62 14.47 -5.95
N ASN A 138 -15.98 13.33 -5.69
CA ASN A 138 -15.59 12.31 -6.68
C ASN A 138 -14.78 12.85 -7.89
N THR A 139 -13.96 13.88 -7.67
CA THR A 139 -13.02 14.45 -8.65
C THR A 139 -11.72 13.66 -8.77
N LEU A 140 -11.42 12.77 -7.82
CA LEU A 140 -10.30 11.84 -7.92
C LEU A 140 -10.59 10.80 -9.02
N THR A 141 -9.86 10.93 -10.12
CA THR A 141 -9.95 10.01 -11.24
C THR A 141 -8.90 8.93 -11.07
N TRP A 142 -9.32 7.71 -10.73
CA TRP A 142 -8.45 6.54 -10.79
C TRP A 142 -7.99 6.33 -12.23
N VAL A 143 -6.67 6.35 -12.46
CA VAL A 143 -6.10 6.35 -13.81
C VAL A 143 -6.47 5.08 -14.60
N ALA A 144 -6.72 3.97 -13.89
CA ALA A 144 -7.08 2.69 -14.48
C ALA A 144 -8.59 2.41 -14.53
N LEU A 145 -9.45 3.29 -14.02
CA LEU A 145 -10.90 3.12 -14.20
C LEU A 145 -11.30 3.56 -15.61
N PRO A 146 -12.08 2.74 -16.34
CA PRO A 146 -12.64 3.17 -17.61
C PRO A 146 -13.44 4.45 -17.41
N GLN A 147 -13.08 5.51 -18.14
CA GLN A 147 -13.89 6.72 -18.22
C GLN A 147 -15.13 6.37 -19.06
N ILE A 148 -16.22 5.94 -18.42
CA ILE A 148 -17.50 5.74 -19.10
C ILE A 148 -17.98 7.15 -19.49
N ARG A 149 -18.04 7.42 -20.81
CA ARG A 149 -18.75 8.58 -21.35
C ARG A 149 -20.23 8.26 -21.51
#